data_AF-A0A967AJR1-F1
#
_entry.id   AF-A0A967AJR1-F1
#
_cell.length_a   1.000
_cell.length_b   1.000
_cell.length_c   1.000
_cell.angle_alpha   90.00
_cell.angle_beta   90.00
_cell.angle_gamma   90.00
#
_symmetry.space_group_name_H-M   'P 1'
#
loop_
_entity.id
_entity.type
_entity.pdbx_description
1 polymer ?
#
loop_
_entity_poly.entity_id
_entity_poly.type
_entity_poly.pdbx_seq_one_letter_code
_entity_poly.pdbx_strand_id
1 'polypeptide(L)'
;MKKQRRAQPPKRARSSKKRRPVKVWVLRDEEVLNLVYLIYEDLTALRRDCAEEVESAREVDYVCRNFTLEPDHSGLQRWSRLSERVTTCWDVFDDLVQTNQLDVTECQAVYRDVMSIQVAWERLKGPAEGLELIDQIKKNVRQVLICHAQWRDQRGKISS
;
A
#
# COMPACT_ATOMS: atom_id res chain seq x y z
N MET A 1 33.62 46.30 -33.77
CA MET A 1 33.64 45.55 -32.48
C MET A 1 32.81 46.32 -31.45
N LYS A 2 31.60 45.85 -31.14
CA LYS A 2 30.69 46.48 -30.14
C LYS A 2 30.64 45.59 -28.90
N LYS A 3 31.01 46.14 -27.73
CA LYS A 3 31.07 45.44 -26.44
C LYS A 3 29.65 45.16 -25.91
N GLN A 4 29.38 43.89 -25.58
CA GLN A 4 28.14 43.44 -24.94
C GLN A 4 27.95 44.07 -23.56
N ARG A 5 26.77 44.65 -23.30
CA ARG A 5 26.31 45.05 -21.97
C ARG A 5 26.11 43.79 -21.12
N ARG A 6 26.89 43.62 -20.04
CA ARG A 6 26.64 42.60 -19.02
C ARG A 6 25.40 42.98 -18.20
N ALA A 7 24.41 42.09 -18.16
CA ALA A 7 23.28 42.19 -17.24
C ALA A 7 23.78 42.09 -15.79
N GLN A 8 23.35 43.02 -14.93
CA GLN A 8 23.57 42.91 -13.49
C GLN A 8 22.74 41.75 -12.92
N PRO A 9 23.27 40.97 -11.95
CA PRO A 9 22.49 39.93 -11.31
C PRO A 9 21.41 40.56 -10.40
N PRO A 10 20.23 39.92 -10.26
CA PRO A 10 19.18 40.41 -9.38
C PRO A 10 19.66 40.37 -7.92
N LYS A 11 19.46 41.49 -7.20
CA LYS A 11 19.67 41.59 -5.76
C LYS A 11 18.74 40.59 -5.06
N ARG A 12 19.32 39.54 -4.46
CA ARG A 12 18.58 38.59 -3.61
C ARG A 12 17.82 39.34 -2.53
N ALA A 13 16.50 39.19 -2.53
CA ALA A 13 15.64 39.67 -1.47
C ALA A 13 16.11 39.06 -0.14
N ARG A 14 16.20 39.93 0.89
CA ARG A 14 16.54 39.59 2.27
C ARG A 14 15.74 38.36 2.69
N SER A 15 16.45 37.32 3.10
CA SER A 15 15.85 36.14 3.75
C SER A 15 15.04 36.62 4.95
N SER A 16 13.72 36.56 4.82
CA SER A 16 12.82 36.62 5.96
C SER A 16 13.30 35.55 6.95
N LYS A 17 13.59 35.97 8.19
CA LYS A 17 13.88 35.05 9.28
C LYS A 17 12.72 34.05 9.35
N LYS A 18 12.94 32.82 8.89
CA LYS A 18 12.03 31.70 9.16
C LYS A 18 11.94 31.61 10.69
N ARG A 19 10.79 32.02 11.25
CA ARG A 19 10.45 31.70 12.63
C ARG A 19 10.56 30.19 12.73
N ARG A 20 11.50 29.69 13.54
CA ARG A 20 11.54 28.26 13.85
C ARG A 20 10.20 27.94 14.52
N PRO A 21 9.47 26.90 14.09
CA PRO A 21 8.26 26.50 14.77
C PRO A 21 8.64 26.21 16.22
N VAL A 22 7.93 26.86 17.14
CA VAL A 22 8.03 26.56 18.57
C VAL A 22 7.52 25.14 18.68
N LYS A 23 8.38 24.19 19.09
CA LYS A 23 7.99 22.82 19.41
C LYS A 23 7.10 22.86 20.64
N VAL A 24 5.82 23.16 20.42
CA VAL A 24 4.77 23.01 21.42
C VAL A 24 4.58 21.51 21.59
N TRP A 25 4.45 21.03 22.82
CA TRP A 25 4.13 19.63 23.09
C TRP A 25 2.66 19.41 22.77
N VAL A 26 2.35 18.81 21.62
CA VAL A 26 1.00 18.80 21.04
C VAL A 26 0.17 17.57 21.45
N LEU A 27 0.77 16.59 22.16
CA LEU A 27 0.00 15.52 22.84
C LEU A 27 -0.87 16.00 24.02
N ARG A 28 -0.99 17.32 24.23
CA ARG A 28 -1.94 17.93 25.19
C ARG A 28 -3.11 18.61 24.48
N ASP A 29 -3.07 18.68 23.15
CA ASP A 29 -4.14 19.23 22.33
C ASP A 29 -5.10 18.10 21.96
N GLU A 30 -6.36 18.26 22.32
CA GLU A 30 -7.41 17.26 22.10
C GLU A 30 -7.62 16.97 20.60
N GLU A 31 -7.47 18.00 19.74
CA GLU A 31 -7.62 17.82 18.30
C GLU A 31 -6.49 16.96 17.72
N VAL A 32 -5.26 17.15 18.20
CA VAL A 32 -4.11 16.36 17.77
C VAL A 32 -4.16 14.94 18.30
N LEU A 33 -4.60 14.75 19.55
CA LEU A 33 -4.80 13.41 20.10
C LEU A 33 -5.85 12.63 19.31
N ASN A 34 -6.96 13.27 18.93
CA ASN A 34 -7.99 12.64 18.11
C ASN A 34 -7.45 12.27 16.72
N LEU A 35 -6.68 13.15 16.07
CA LEU A 35 -6.05 12.86 14.78
C LEU A 35 -5.03 11.73 14.87
N VAL A 36 -4.18 11.72 15.90
CA VAL A 36 -3.21 10.65 16.15
C VAL A 36 -3.93 9.31 16.32
N TYR A 37 -5.04 9.29 17.07
CA TYR A 37 -5.83 8.07 17.27
C TYR A 37 -6.43 7.56 15.95
N LEU A 38 -7.06 8.44 15.15
CA LEU A 38 -7.62 8.08 13.85
C LEU A 38 -6.54 7.54 12.89
N ILE A 39 -5.39 8.22 12.80
CA ILE A 39 -4.26 7.76 11.97
C ILE A 39 -3.79 6.38 12.41
N TYR A 40 -3.68 6.15 13.71
CA TYR A 40 -3.23 4.87 14.25
C TYR A 40 -4.21 3.73 13.95
N GLU A 41 -5.51 3.96 14.13
CA GLU A 41 -6.55 2.97 13.81
C GLU A 41 -6.54 2.63 12.31
N ASP A 42 -6.55 3.65 11.44
CA ASP A 42 -6.57 3.47 9.99
C ASP A 42 -5.33 2.75 9.49
N LEU A 43 -4.15 3.16 9.96
CA LEU A 43 -2.90 2.50 9.57
C LEU A 43 -2.84 1.05 10.07
N THR A 44 -3.37 0.77 11.26
CA THR A 44 -3.41 -0.60 11.80
C THR A 44 -4.31 -1.49 10.94
N ALA A 45 -5.49 -0.99 10.58
CA ALA A 45 -6.40 -1.68 9.68
C ALA A 45 -5.75 -1.93 8.31
N LEU A 46 -5.17 -0.89 7.69
CA LEU A 46 -4.48 -1.00 6.41
C LEU A 46 -3.33 -2.01 6.42
N ARG A 47 -2.55 -2.07 7.52
CA ARG A 47 -1.46 -3.05 7.66
C ARG A 47 -1.95 -4.48 7.67
N ARG A 48 -3.00 -4.76 8.46
CA ARG A 48 -3.61 -6.09 8.52
C ARG A 48 -4.15 -6.49 7.15
N ASP A 49 -4.96 -5.61 6.56
CA ASP A 49 -5.61 -5.91 5.30
C ASP A 49 -4.57 -6.06 4.16
N CYS A 50 -3.53 -5.23 4.10
CA CYS A 50 -2.43 -5.40 3.14
C CYS A 50 -1.69 -6.73 3.32
N ALA A 51 -1.48 -7.18 4.55
CA ALA A 51 -0.82 -8.46 4.79
C ALA A 51 -1.67 -9.63 4.25
N GLU A 52 -2.98 -9.59 4.45
CA GLU A 52 -3.92 -10.60 3.92
C GLU A 52 -3.92 -10.63 2.38
N GLU A 53 -4.00 -9.47 1.73
CA GLU A 53 -4.01 -9.40 0.26
C GLU A 53 -2.67 -9.79 -0.36
N VAL A 54 -1.54 -9.42 0.25
CA VAL A 54 -0.21 -9.86 -0.20
C VAL A 54 -0.08 -11.38 -0.10
N GLU A 55 -0.54 -11.98 1.00
CA GLU A 55 -0.47 -13.43 1.17
C GLU A 55 -1.38 -14.16 0.16
N SER A 56 -2.61 -13.67 -0.03
CA SER A 56 -3.53 -14.17 -1.07
C SER A 56 -2.89 -14.07 -2.47
N ALA A 57 -2.25 -12.95 -2.79
CA ALA A 57 -1.55 -12.76 -4.06
C ALA A 57 -0.36 -13.70 -4.21
N ARG A 58 0.40 -14.00 -3.14
CA ARG A 58 1.48 -14.98 -3.15
C ARG A 58 0.99 -16.39 -3.43
N GLU A 59 -0.13 -16.79 -2.83
CA GLU A 59 -0.73 -18.11 -3.09
C GLU A 59 -1.13 -18.24 -4.57
N VAL A 60 -1.75 -17.19 -5.13
CA VAL A 60 -2.10 -17.16 -6.55
C VAL A 60 -0.84 -17.22 -7.40
N ASP A 61 0.17 -16.39 -7.13
CA ASP A 61 1.43 -16.36 -7.86
C ASP A 61 2.12 -17.74 -7.84
N TYR A 62 2.13 -18.41 -6.69
CA TYR A 62 2.68 -19.75 -6.53
C TYR A 62 1.95 -20.79 -7.40
N VAL A 63 0.62 -20.79 -7.40
CA VAL A 63 -0.19 -21.67 -8.26
C VAL A 63 0.04 -21.34 -9.74
N CYS A 64 0.16 -20.06 -10.06
CA CYS A 64 0.26 -19.52 -11.40
C CYS A 64 1.69 -19.59 -11.99
N ARG A 65 2.73 -19.83 -11.17
CA ARG A 65 4.15 -19.74 -11.55
C ARG A 65 4.56 -20.60 -12.76
N ASN A 66 3.84 -21.70 -12.98
CA ASN A 66 4.09 -22.61 -14.11
C ASN A 66 3.27 -22.28 -15.36
N PHE A 67 2.41 -21.26 -15.30
CA PHE A 67 1.63 -20.77 -16.42
C PHE A 67 2.33 -19.55 -17.02
N THR A 68 2.40 -19.45 -18.35
CA THR A 68 2.85 -18.25 -19.07
C THR A 68 1.78 -17.16 -18.97
N LEU A 69 1.56 -16.65 -17.77
CA LEU A 69 0.68 -15.52 -17.50
C LEU A 69 1.44 -14.21 -17.65
N GLU A 70 0.70 -13.13 -17.90
CA GLU A 70 1.27 -11.79 -17.95
C GLU A 70 1.87 -11.38 -16.59
N PRO A 71 2.86 -10.47 -16.59
CA PRO A 71 3.44 -9.96 -15.35
C PRO A 71 2.38 -9.36 -14.41
N ASP A 72 2.47 -9.67 -13.12
CA ASP A 72 1.60 -9.14 -12.06
C ASP A 72 0.10 -9.49 -12.17
N HIS A 73 -0.20 -10.63 -12.82
CA HIS A 73 -1.56 -11.16 -12.90
C HIS A 73 -2.15 -11.51 -11.52
N SER A 74 -1.29 -11.99 -10.60
CA SER A 74 -1.63 -12.21 -9.19
C SER A 74 -1.86 -10.90 -8.41
N GLY A 75 -1.48 -9.75 -8.97
CA GLY A 75 -1.45 -8.46 -8.28
C GLY A 75 -0.37 -8.33 -7.21
N LEU A 76 0.51 -9.33 -7.09
CA LEU A 76 1.50 -9.42 -6.01
C LEU A 76 2.44 -8.21 -5.95
N GLN A 77 2.90 -7.68 -7.09
CA GLN A 77 3.74 -6.49 -7.12
C GLN A 77 2.97 -5.25 -6.69
N ARG A 78 1.72 -5.08 -7.17
CA ARG A 78 0.87 -3.95 -6.78
C ARG A 78 0.56 -3.96 -5.28
N TRP A 79 0.16 -5.11 -4.73
CA TRP A 79 -0.11 -5.27 -3.31
C TRP A 79 1.15 -5.10 -2.44
N SER A 80 2.29 -5.64 -2.88
CA SER A 80 3.56 -5.48 -2.16
C SER A 80 4.01 -4.01 -2.09
N ARG A 81 3.89 -3.27 -3.21
CA ARG A 81 4.19 -1.82 -3.23
C ARG A 81 3.27 -1.03 -2.31
N LEU A 82 1.99 -1.39 -2.24
CA LEU A 82 1.06 -0.71 -1.34
C LEU A 82 1.40 -1.01 0.13
N SER A 83 1.73 -2.26 0.45
CA SER A 83 2.20 -2.68 1.78
C SER A 83 3.47 -1.94 2.22
N GLU A 84 4.44 -1.75 1.32
CA GLU A 84 5.64 -0.93 1.59
C GLU A 84 5.30 0.53 1.89
N ARG A 85 4.34 1.12 1.17
CA ARG A 85 3.89 2.50 1.41
C ARG A 85 3.21 2.63 2.78
N VAL A 86 2.36 1.68 3.16
CA VAL A 86 1.74 1.62 4.49
C VAL A 86 2.82 1.55 5.57
N THR A 87 3.82 0.68 5.39
CA THR A 87 4.92 0.52 6.34
C THR A 87 5.74 1.80 6.48
N THR A 88 6.08 2.44 5.36
CA THR A 88 6.81 3.72 5.37
C THR A 88 6.02 4.81 6.10
N CYS A 89 4.71 4.89 5.86
CA CYS A 89 3.84 5.86 6.53
C CYS A 89 3.75 5.59 8.03
N TRP A 90 3.68 4.31 8.42
CA TRP A 90 3.73 3.87 9.82
C TRP A 90 5.03 4.31 10.50
N ASP A 91 6.18 4.04 9.88
CA ASP A 91 7.48 4.35 10.47
C ASP A 91 7.67 5.86 10.67
N VAL A 92 7.23 6.66 9.69
CA VAL A 92 7.24 8.13 9.81
C VAL A 92 6.31 8.59 10.93
N PHE A 93 5.11 8.05 11.02
CA PHE A 93 4.16 8.40 12.07
C PHE A 93 4.68 8.01 13.46
N ASP A 94 5.23 6.80 13.60
CA ASP A 94 5.79 6.29 14.86
C ASP A 94 6.97 7.15 15.33
N ASP A 95 7.90 7.51 14.44
CA ASP A 95 9.01 8.42 14.78
C ASP A 95 8.52 9.81 15.22
N LEU A 96 7.50 10.34 14.54
CA LEU A 96 6.90 11.61 14.89
C LEU A 96 6.22 11.57 16.28
N VAL A 97 5.55 10.46 16.62
CA VAL A 97 4.92 10.23 17.94
C VAL A 97 5.99 10.09 19.01
N GLN A 98 7.00 9.23 18.79
CA GLN A 98 8.05 8.96 19.77
C GLN A 98 8.89 10.19 20.08
N THR A 99 9.16 11.03 19.07
CA THR A 99 9.96 12.25 19.25
C THR A 99 9.16 13.42 19.82
N ASN A 100 7.85 13.25 20.07
CA ASN A 100 6.93 14.29 20.52
C ASN A 100 6.98 15.55 19.63
N GLN A 101 7.21 15.37 18.33
CA GLN A 101 7.35 16.49 17.39
C GLN A 101 6.06 16.83 16.66
N LEU A 102 5.04 15.96 16.69
CA LEU A 102 3.79 16.18 15.98
C LEU A 102 3.16 17.50 16.33
N ASP A 103 2.91 18.31 15.30
CA ASP A 103 1.92 19.37 15.34
C ASP A 103 0.70 19.01 14.49
N VAL A 104 -0.37 19.83 14.57
CA VAL A 104 -1.60 19.63 13.78
C VAL A 104 -1.30 19.53 12.28
N THR A 105 -0.31 20.27 11.77
CA THR A 105 0.03 20.30 10.35
C THR A 105 0.72 19.01 9.92
N GLU A 106 1.61 18.49 10.76
CA GLU A 106 2.28 17.20 10.57
C GLU A 106 1.29 16.04 10.66
N CYS A 107 0.38 16.05 11.65
CA CYS A 107 -0.74 15.10 11.74
C CYS A 107 -1.58 15.10 10.46
N GLN A 108 -1.99 16.28 10.00
CA GLN A 108 -2.78 16.41 8.77
C GLN A 108 -2.01 15.95 7.53
N ALA A 109 -0.69 16.11 7.51
CA ALA A 109 0.14 15.61 6.41
C ALA A 109 0.15 14.08 6.38
N VAL A 110 0.41 13.44 7.52
CA VAL A 110 0.37 11.97 7.64
C VAL A 110 -1.03 11.46 7.31
N TYR A 111 -2.09 12.09 7.81
CA TYR A 111 -3.46 11.68 7.51
C TYR A 111 -3.79 11.77 6.01
N ARG A 112 -3.30 12.80 5.30
CA ARG A 112 -3.44 12.87 3.84
C ARG A 112 -2.74 11.72 3.13
N ASP A 113 -1.60 11.29 3.62
CA ASP A 113 -0.88 10.12 3.07
C ASP A 113 -1.66 8.82 3.31
N VAL A 114 -2.24 8.66 4.51
CA VAL A 114 -3.17 7.55 4.81
C VAL A 114 -4.36 7.54 3.85
N MET A 115 -5.02 8.68 3.65
CA MET A 115 -6.14 8.79 2.69
C MET A 115 -5.69 8.48 1.25
N SER A 116 -4.49 8.90 0.85
CA SER A 116 -3.94 8.54 -0.48
C SER A 116 -3.75 7.04 -0.64
N ILE A 117 -3.29 6.36 0.42
CA ILE A 117 -3.15 4.90 0.45
C ILE A 117 -4.53 4.23 0.37
N GLN A 118 -5.52 4.70 1.13
CA GLN A 118 -6.90 4.18 1.05
C GLN A 118 -7.51 4.34 -0.35
N VAL A 119 -7.29 5.47 -1.02
CA VAL A 119 -7.76 5.65 -2.41
C VAL A 119 -7.05 4.68 -3.37
N ALA A 120 -5.75 4.45 -3.18
CA ALA A 120 -5.01 3.47 -3.98
C ALA A 120 -5.48 2.03 -3.71
N TRP A 121 -5.83 1.73 -2.46
CA TRP A 121 -6.42 0.48 -2.02
C TRP A 121 -7.76 0.21 -2.71
N GLU A 122 -8.71 1.15 -2.65
CA GLU A 122 -10.01 1.01 -3.29
C GLU A 122 -9.90 0.83 -4.81
N ARG A 123 -8.90 1.45 -5.44
CA ARG A 123 -8.62 1.23 -6.87
C ARG A 123 -8.12 -0.17 -7.19
N LEU A 124 -7.39 -0.80 -6.27
CA LEU A 124 -6.91 -2.17 -6.42
C LEU A 124 -8.00 -3.19 -6.09
N LYS A 125 -8.89 -2.88 -5.13
CA LYS A 125 -10.08 -3.70 -4.81
C LYS A 125 -11.21 -3.56 -5.83
N GLY A 126 -11.26 -2.47 -6.59
CA GLY A 126 -12.16 -2.32 -7.72
C GLY A 126 -12.04 -3.51 -8.69
N PRO A 127 -13.08 -3.81 -9.48
CA PRO A 127 -13.15 -5.04 -10.28
C PRO A 127 -11.90 -5.16 -11.16
N ALA A 128 -10.97 -6.03 -10.74
CA ALA A 128 -9.78 -6.31 -11.50
C ALA A 128 -10.22 -7.15 -12.71
N GLU A 129 -10.25 -6.53 -13.88
CA GLU A 129 -10.31 -7.26 -15.15
C GLU A 129 -9.24 -8.36 -15.12
N GLY A 130 -9.67 -9.63 -15.04
CA GLY A 130 -8.78 -10.79 -14.96
C GLY A 130 -8.92 -11.70 -13.72
N LEU A 131 -9.55 -11.24 -12.62
CA LEU A 131 -9.86 -12.13 -11.47
C LEU A 131 -10.81 -13.27 -11.88
N GLU A 132 -11.72 -13.01 -12.81
CA GLU A 132 -12.61 -14.03 -13.37
C GLU A 132 -11.84 -15.17 -14.05
N LEU A 133 -10.71 -14.87 -14.70
CA LEU A 133 -9.87 -15.87 -15.35
C LEU A 133 -9.14 -16.73 -14.31
N ILE A 134 -8.61 -16.14 -13.24
CA ILE A 134 -7.97 -16.87 -12.14
C ILE A 134 -8.99 -17.73 -11.41
N ASP A 135 -10.18 -17.22 -11.11
CA ASP A 135 -11.26 -17.99 -10.50
C ASP A 135 -11.73 -19.12 -11.41
N GLN A 136 -11.75 -18.89 -12.73
CA GLN A 136 -12.06 -19.93 -13.70
C GLN A 136 -10.95 -21.00 -13.75
N ILE A 137 -9.67 -20.61 -13.71
CA ILE A 137 -8.54 -21.54 -13.63
C ILE A 137 -8.62 -22.35 -12.34
N LYS A 138 -8.85 -21.71 -11.18
CA LYS A 138 -9.03 -22.40 -9.89
C LYS A 138 -10.19 -23.40 -9.94
N LYS A 139 -11.34 -23.00 -10.50
CA LYS A 139 -12.49 -23.90 -10.69
C LYS A 139 -12.14 -25.08 -11.59
N ASN A 140 -11.45 -24.84 -12.71
CA ASN A 140 -11.05 -25.88 -13.65
C ASN A 140 -10.05 -26.87 -13.03
N VAL A 141 -9.02 -26.38 -12.32
CA VAL A 141 -8.05 -27.23 -11.60
C VAL A 141 -8.76 -28.09 -10.55
N ARG A 142 -9.66 -27.48 -9.76
CA ARG A 142 -10.44 -28.21 -8.75
C ARG A 142 -11.31 -29.30 -9.37
N GLN A 143 -11.93 -29.00 -10.51
CA GLN A 143 -12.74 -29.97 -11.26
C GLN A 143 -11.89 -31.14 -11.75
N VAL A 144 -10.70 -30.88 -12.32
CA VAL A 144 -9.77 -31.93 -12.77
C VAL A 144 -9.34 -32.83 -11.61
N LEU A 145 -9.02 -32.25 -10.45
CA LEU A 145 -8.66 -33.02 -9.25
C LEU A 145 -9.81 -33.91 -8.77
N ILE A 146 -11.04 -33.41 -8.77
CA ILE A 146 -12.24 -34.19 -8.44
C ILE A 146 -12.42 -35.35 -9.43
N CYS A 147 -12.34 -35.08 -10.74
CA CYS A 147 -12.48 -36.10 -11.78
C CYS A 147 -11.40 -37.19 -11.64
N HIS A 148 -10.15 -36.81 -11.35
CA HIS A 148 -9.06 -37.76 -11.14
C HIS A 148 -9.27 -38.63 -9.88
N ALA A 149 -9.74 -38.04 -8.77
CA ALA A 149 -10.09 -38.79 -7.56
C ALA A 149 -11.21 -39.80 -7.82
N GLN A 150 -12.28 -39.38 -8.50
CA GLN A 150 -13.40 -40.25 -8.89
C GLN A 150 -12.95 -41.40 -9.80
N TRP A 151 -12.07 -41.12 -10.77
CA TRP A 151 -11.52 -42.14 -11.66
C TRP A 151 -10.69 -43.19 -10.92
N ARG A 152 -9.87 -42.78 -9.94
CA ARG A 152 -9.13 -43.72 -9.08
C ARG A 152 -10.05 -44.62 -8.28
N ASP A 153 -11.09 -44.06 -7.67
CA ASP A 153 -12.07 -44.82 -6.89
C ASP A 153 -12.81 -45.86 -7.74
N GLN A 154 -13.14 -45.52 -9.00
CA GLN A 154 -13.77 -46.46 -9.93
C GLN A 154 -12.81 -47.58 -10.35
N ARG A 155 -11.53 -47.29 -10.59
CA ARG A 155 -10.54 -48.33 -10.90
C ARG A 155 -10.32 -49.29 -9.72
N GLY A 156 -10.20 -48.78 -8.49
CA GLY A 156 -10.06 -49.61 -7.30
C GLY A 156 -11.21 -50.61 -7.09
N LYS A 157 -12.43 -50.22 -7.49
CA LYS A 157 -13.63 -51.07 -7.45
C LYS A 157 -13.71 -52.10 -8.58
N ILE A 158 -12.99 -51.92 -9.68
CA ILE A 158 -12.96 -52.87 -10.82
C ILE A 158 -11.90 -53.96 -10.58
N SER A 159 -10.85 -53.66 -9.80
CA SER A 159 -9.77 -54.59 -9.46
C SER A 159 -9.96 -55.33 -8.12
N SER A 160 -11.13 -55.22 -7.50
CA SER A 160 -11.55 -55.98 -6.30
C SER A 160 -12.70 -56.92 -6.66
#